data_AF-A0A0G0MCR3-F1
#
_entry.id   AF-A0A0G0MCR3-F1
#
_cell.length_a   1.000
_cell.length_b   1.000
_cell.length_c   1.000
_cell.angle_alpha   90.00
_cell.angle_beta   90.00
_cell.angle_gamma   90.00
#
_symmetry.space_group_name_H-M   'P 1'
#
loop_
_entity.id
_entity.type
_entity.pdbx_description
1 polymer ?
#
loop_
_entity_poly.entity_id
_entity_poly.type
_entity_poly.pdbx_seq_one_letter_code
_entity_poly.pdbx_strand_id
1 'polypeptide(L)'
;MSKRIKPRGRKLKNLSDPALAHSHAQGATVHFMLTAVDPKWGRYLYCQYRRYGLILNQSLKHYKKTIRLLNECRKLKVEEKSGFRNISDDLRDKLEISSMQFFVLTKLGLEYLVVEYQLAIKQIKEHRGESYTPPLDTDDLGDRLKILKEAIGVKSEIPTQIYTIFDRRDIVEHPTTDRLWEGSETGWKAVNLSWVLCGEIEGIIDPVVTFVNEFVEKVEAYIRDNPIPGTLTGLTRGLKAGEQYKKPTS
;
A
#
# COMPACT_ATOMS: atom_id res chain seq x y z
N MET A 1 22.35 18.45 -21.67
CA MET A 1 23.07 17.15 -21.58
C MET A 1 23.25 16.79 -20.11
N SER A 2 22.53 15.78 -19.62
CA SER A 2 22.50 15.42 -18.19
C SER A 2 23.68 14.52 -17.83
N LYS A 3 24.49 14.94 -16.84
CA LYS A 3 25.61 14.17 -16.27
C LYS A 3 25.04 13.02 -15.43
N ARG A 4 25.10 11.79 -15.94
CA ARG A 4 24.84 10.56 -15.15
C ARG A 4 25.91 10.35 -14.08
N ILE A 5 25.49 9.98 -12.87
CA ILE A 5 26.37 9.50 -11.80
C ILE A 5 26.88 8.10 -12.18
N LYS A 6 28.20 7.95 -12.37
CA LYS A 6 28.85 6.64 -12.50
C LYS A 6 29.40 6.21 -11.14
N PRO A 7 28.92 5.13 -10.51
CA PRO A 7 29.57 4.61 -9.31
C PRO A 7 30.91 3.97 -9.72
N ARG A 8 32.01 4.63 -9.39
CA ARG A 8 33.34 3.98 -9.36
C ARG A 8 33.39 3.08 -8.14
N GLY A 9 33.09 1.80 -8.32
CA GLY A 9 33.33 0.81 -7.27
C GLY A 9 34.81 0.77 -6.91
N ARG A 10 35.17 1.20 -5.69
CA ARG A 10 36.48 0.86 -5.11
C ARG A 10 36.49 -0.65 -4.88
N LYS A 11 37.54 -1.34 -5.33
CA LYS A 11 37.80 -2.74 -4.97
C LYS A 11 37.85 -2.85 -3.45
N LEU A 12 36.93 -3.60 -2.86
CA LEU A 12 37.00 -4.01 -1.45
C LEU A 12 38.24 -4.89 -1.30
N LYS A 13 39.25 -4.39 -0.58
CA LYS A 13 40.37 -5.22 -0.10
C LYS A 13 39.81 -6.25 0.88
N ASN A 14 40.24 -7.50 0.73
CA ASN A 14 39.91 -8.59 1.65
C ASN A 14 40.36 -8.22 3.06
N LEU A 15 39.41 -8.03 3.97
CA LEU A 15 39.65 -7.88 5.40
C LEU A 15 39.38 -9.22 6.07
N SER A 16 40.39 -10.08 6.05
CA SER A 16 40.54 -11.18 7.00
C SER A 16 41.70 -10.85 7.94
N ASP A 17 41.69 -9.62 8.47
CA ASP A 17 42.58 -9.20 9.53
C ASP A 17 41.86 -9.48 10.87
N PRO A 18 42.37 -10.39 11.72
CA PRO A 18 41.80 -10.67 13.04
C PRO A 18 41.74 -9.43 13.94
N ALA A 19 42.55 -8.40 13.69
CA ALA A 19 42.47 -7.12 14.41
C ALA A 19 41.20 -6.32 14.07
N LEU A 20 40.52 -6.62 12.96
CA LEU A 20 39.23 -6.02 12.57
C LEU A 20 38.03 -6.84 13.03
N ALA A 21 38.25 -8.01 13.63
CA ALA A 21 37.25 -8.73 14.41
C ALA A 21 37.06 -8.05 15.79
N HIS A 22 36.91 -6.73 15.80
CA HIS A 22 36.28 -6.09 16.93
C HIS A 22 34.86 -6.63 17.00
N SER A 23 34.50 -7.21 18.14
CA SER A 23 33.14 -7.57 18.53
C SER A 23 32.17 -6.60 17.89
N HIS A 24 31.26 -7.11 17.04
CA HIS A 24 30.22 -6.32 16.39
C HIS A 24 29.73 -5.24 17.35
N ALA A 25 30.08 -3.99 17.09
CA ALA A 25 29.73 -2.91 17.98
C ALA A 25 28.22 -3.00 18.22
N GLN A 26 27.81 -2.97 19.48
CA GLN A 26 26.40 -2.96 19.86
C GLN A 26 25.72 -1.85 19.04
N GLY A 27 24.83 -2.23 18.11
CA GLY A 27 24.20 -1.29 17.16
C GLY A 27 24.63 -1.36 15.69
N ALA A 28 25.53 -2.26 15.28
CA ALA A 28 25.87 -2.45 13.87
C ALA A 28 24.68 -3.02 13.06
N THR A 29 24.10 -2.22 12.17
CA THR A 29 23.03 -2.66 11.26
C THR A 29 23.61 -3.52 10.13
N VAL A 30 23.29 -4.82 10.11
CA VAL A 30 23.69 -5.73 9.02
C VAL A 30 22.52 -5.90 8.06
N HIS A 31 22.69 -5.43 6.82
CA HIS A 31 21.75 -5.73 5.73
C HIS A 31 22.09 -7.09 5.12
N PHE A 32 21.22 -8.09 5.27
CA PHE A 32 21.34 -9.38 4.60
C PHE A 32 20.28 -9.50 3.50
N MET A 33 20.69 -9.96 2.31
CA MET A 33 19.75 -10.41 1.29
C MET A 33 19.47 -11.89 1.51
N LEU A 34 18.21 -12.27 1.75
CA LEU A 34 17.83 -13.66 1.83
C LEU A 34 17.59 -14.19 0.42
N THR A 35 18.33 -15.21 0.00
CA THR A 35 18.01 -15.96 -1.22
C THR A 35 16.95 -17.01 -0.89
N ALA A 36 15.77 -16.87 -1.47
CA ALA A 36 14.75 -17.92 -1.45
C ALA A 36 14.92 -18.80 -2.70
N VAL A 37 14.74 -20.12 -2.52
CA VAL A 37 14.76 -21.08 -3.62
C VAL A 37 13.35 -21.65 -3.76
N ASP A 38 12.75 -21.42 -4.93
CA ASP A 38 11.46 -22.00 -5.30
C ASP A 38 11.66 -23.01 -6.45
N PRO A 39 10.99 -24.18 -6.41
CA PRO A 39 11.13 -25.21 -7.45
C PRO A 39 10.74 -24.75 -8.86
N LYS A 40 9.81 -23.81 -8.98
CA LYS A 40 9.30 -23.26 -10.26
C LYS A 40 10.04 -21.99 -10.69
N TRP A 41 10.42 -21.14 -9.73
CA TRP A 41 10.97 -19.80 -10.00
C TRP A 41 12.49 -19.69 -9.79
N GLY A 42 13.15 -20.76 -9.32
CA GLY A 42 14.59 -20.78 -9.09
C GLY A 42 15.02 -19.98 -7.86
N ARG A 43 16.26 -19.48 -7.86
CA ARG A 43 16.81 -18.66 -6.76
C ARG A 43 16.42 -17.20 -6.97
N TYR A 44 15.66 -16.62 -6.05
CA TYR A 44 15.34 -15.19 -6.07
C TYR A 44 15.81 -14.50 -4.78
N LEU A 45 16.23 -13.25 -4.93
CA LEU A 45 16.61 -12.39 -3.81
C LEU A 45 15.31 -11.86 -3.18
N TYR A 46 15.00 -12.30 -1.97
CA TYR A 46 13.93 -11.75 -1.17
C TYR A 46 14.37 -10.38 -0.65
N CYS A 47 13.96 -9.33 -1.34
CA CYS A 47 13.92 -7.98 -0.79
C CYS A 47 12.54 -7.77 -0.16
N GLN A 48 12.48 -7.36 1.11
CA GLN A 48 11.28 -6.71 1.64
C GLN A 48 11.01 -5.48 0.77
N TYR A 49 10.01 -5.61 -0.10
CA TYR A 49 9.56 -4.55 -0.99
C TYR A 49 8.24 -4.03 -0.44
N ARG A 50 8.12 -2.70 -0.26
CA ARG A 50 6.91 -2.06 0.26
C ARG A 50 5.78 -2.13 -0.78
N ARG A 51 4.97 -3.20 -0.76
CA ARG A 51 3.98 -3.47 -1.83
C ARG A 51 2.86 -2.45 -1.78
N TYR A 52 2.47 -2.03 -0.57
CA TYR A 52 1.47 -0.97 -0.38
C TYR A 52 1.79 0.28 -1.20
N GLY A 53 3.06 0.70 -1.24
CA GLY A 53 3.49 1.92 -1.93
C GLY A 53 3.29 1.85 -3.45
N LEU A 54 3.54 0.70 -4.08
CA LEU A 54 3.25 0.52 -5.50
C LEU A 54 1.75 0.54 -5.79
N ILE A 55 0.98 -0.17 -4.97
CA ILE A 55 -0.46 -0.32 -5.14
C ILE A 55 -1.15 1.05 -5.00
N LEU A 56 -0.81 1.82 -3.96
CA LEU A 56 -1.34 3.17 -3.75
C LEU A 56 -0.92 4.15 -4.85
N ASN A 57 0.31 4.07 -5.35
CA ASN A 57 0.75 4.87 -6.49
C ASN A 57 -0.04 4.53 -7.77
N GLN A 58 -0.38 3.26 -7.97
CA GLN A 58 -1.22 2.87 -9.09
C GLN A 58 -2.66 3.37 -8.92
N SER A 59 -3.24 3.26 -7.72
CA SER A 59 -4.53 3.87 -7.35
C SER A 59 -4.57 5.36 -7.71
N LEU A 60 -3.53 6.13 -7.35
CA LEU A 60 -3.45 7.56 -7.65
C LEU A 60 -3.50 7.87 -9.16
N LYS A 61 -2.91 7.02 -10.00
CA LYS A 61 -3.01 7.17 -11.46
C LYS A 61 -4.45 6.96 -11.94
N HIS A 62 -5.15 5.98 -11.39
CA HIS A 62 -6.55 5.72 -11.70
C HIS A 62 -7.44 6.88 -11.22
N TYR A 63 -7.22 7.41 -10.02
CA TYR A 63 -7.91 8.61 -9.54
C TYR A 63 -7.77 9.78 -10.52
N LYS A 64 -6.53 10.13 -10.89
CA LYS A 64 -6.24 11.23 -11.84
C LYS A 64 -6.90 10.99 -13.20
N LYS A 65 -6.90 9.75 -13.68
CA LYS A 65 -7.57 9.37 -14.93
C LYS A 65 -9.09 9.55 -14.81
N THR A 66 -9.69 9.14 -13.69
CA THR A 66 -11.13 9.30 -13.42
C THR A 66 -11.53 10.77 -13.40
N ILE A 67 -10.78 11.63 -12.69
CA ILE A 67 -11.04 13.08 -12.70
C ILE A 67 -10.93 13.69 -14.10
N ARG A 68 -9.93 13.26 -14.89
CA ARG A 68 -9.80 13.70 -16.29
C ARG A 68 -11.02 13.32 -17.12
N LEU A 69 -11.45 12.05 -17.05
CA LEU A 69 -12.62 11.54 -17.78
C LEU A 69 -13.91 12.22 -17.33
N LEU A 70 -14.08 12.46 -16.03
CA LEU A 70 -15.22 13.21 -15.49
C LEU A 70 -15.29 14.62 -16.07
N ASN A 71 -14.14 15.29 -16.19
CA ASN A 71 -14.06 16.60 -16.82
C ASN A 71 -14.30 16.54 -18.34
N GLU A 72 -14.00 15.43 -19.01
CA GLU A 72 -14.40 15.20 -20.40
C GLU A 72 -15.92 15.05 -20.53
N CYS A 73 -16.57 14.28 -19.64
CA CYS A 73 -18.03 14.21 -19.57
C CYS A 73 -18.63 15.61 -19.38
N ARG A 74 -18.06 16.44 -18.49
CA ARG A 74 -18.54 17.79 -18.21
C ARG A 74 -18.47 18.76 -19.39
N LYS A 75 -17.62 18.50 -20.39
CA LYS A 75 -17.51 19.33 -21.61
C LYS A 75 -18.58 19.03 -22.63
N LEU A 76 -19.31 17.93 -22.50
CA LEU A 76 -20.37 17.55 -23.44
C LEU A 76 -21.55 18.53 -23.35
N LYS A 77 -22.10 18.90 -24.51
CA LYS A 77 -23.24 19.83 -24.62
C LYS A 77 -24.45 19.25 -23.89
N VAL A 78 -25.15 20.10 -23.15
CA VAL A 78 -26.47 19.79 -22.59
C VAL A 78 -27.51 20.07 -23.67
N GLU A 79 -28.37 19.09 -23.94
CA GLU A 79 -29.46 19.23 -24.90
C GLU A 79 -30.49 20.23 -24.38
N GLU A 80 -30.76 21.27 -25.17
CA GLU A 80 -31.60 22.41 -24.75
C GLU A 80 -33.06 22.02 -24.46
N LYS A 81 -33.58 20.99 -25.13
CA LYS A 81 -34.97 20.54 -24.97
C LYS A 81 -35.17 19.58 -23.82
N SER A 82 -34.22 18.68 -23.60
CA SER A 82 -34.34 17.57 -22.65
C SER A 82 -33.60 17.87 -21.33
N GLY A 83 -32.67 18.82 -21.33
CA GLY A 83 -31.78 19.08 -20.20
C GLY A 83 -30.75 17.97 -19.98
N PHE A 84 -30.71 16.96 -20.84
CA PHE A 84 -29.82 15.81 -20.67
C PHE A 84 -28.46 16.04 -21.33
N ARG A 85 -27.46 15.38 -20.76
CA ARG A 85 -26.14 15.26 -21.35
C ARG A 85 -25.95 13.82 -21.82
N ASN A 86 -25.83 13.63 -23.12
CA ASN A 86 -25.59 12.32 -23.71
C ASN A 86 -24.10 11.95 -23.59
N ILE A 87 -23.80 10.98 -22.72
CA ILE A 87 -22.45 10.43 -22.51
C ILE A 87 -22.36 9.11 -23.28
N SER A 88 -21.39 8.99 -24.18
CA SER A 88 -21.17 7.77 -24.95
C SER A 88 -20.79 6.58 -24.07
N ASP A 89 -21.15 5.37 -24.50
CA ASP A 89 -20.85 4.11 -23.81
C ASP A 89 -19.36 3.97 -23.53
N ASP A 90 -18.51 4.22 -24.53
CA ASP A 90 -17.05 4.18 -24.39
C ASP A 90 -16.53 5.10 -23.26
N LEU A 91 -17.11 6.30 -23.13
CA LEU A 91 -16.70 7.23 -22.07
C LEU A 91 -17.24 6.81 -20.70
N ARG A 92 -18.47 6.25 -20.64
CA ARG A 92 -19.05 5.66 -19.42
C ARG A 92 -18.21 4.49 -18.92
N ASP A 93 -17.88 3.54 -19.78
CA ASP A 93 -17.09 2.35 -19.47
C ASP A 93 -15.69 2.73 -18.98
N LYS A 94 -15.02 3.66 -19.68
CA LYS A 94 -13.69 4.15 -19.26
C LYS A 94 -13.74 4.81 -17.89
N LEU A 95 -14.78 5.60 -17.62
CA LEU A 95 -14.95 6.30 -16.35
C LEU A 95 -15.20 5.31 -15.22
N GLU A 96 -16.11 4.36 -15.43
CA GLU A 96 -16.46 3.32 -14.47
C GLU A 96 -15.28 2.41 -14.14
N ILE A 97 -14.61 1.85 -15.14
CA ILE A 97 -13.44 0.98 -14.92
C ILE A 97 -12.33 1.73 -14.17
N SER A 98 -12.09 2.99 -14.52
CA SER A 98 -11.04 3.79 -13.87
C SER A 98 -11.40 4.11 -12.41
N SER A 99 -12.67 4.39 -12.09
CA SER A 99 -13.10 4.63 -10.71
C SER A 99 -13.07 3.36 -9.87
N MET A 100 -13.54 2.23 -10.41
CA MET A 100 -13.48 0.92 -9.75
C MET A 100 -12.04 0.55 -9.40
N GLN A 101 -11.11 0.70 -10.34
CA GLN A 101 -9.68 0.43 -10.11
C GLN A 101 -9.10 1.32 -9.03
N PHE A 102 -9.52 2.60 -8.95
CA PHE A 102 -9.11 3.49 -7.87
C PHE A 102 -9.57 2.96 -6.49
N PHE A 103 -10.85 2.61 -6.33
CA PHE A 103 -11.38 2.14 -5.03
C PHE A 103 -10.73 0.82 -4.59
N VAL A 104 -10.71 -0.18 -5.48
CA VAL A 104 -10.15 -1.51 -5.19
C VAL A 104 -8.67 -1.42 -4.84
N LEU A 105 -7.87 -0.71 -5.64
CA LEU A 105 -6.44 -0.58 -5.37
C LEU A 105 -6.16 0.24 -4.11
N THR A 106 -6.99 1.23 -3.77
CA THR A 106 -6.78 1.98 -2.53
C THR A 106 -7.01 1.11 -1.30
N LYS A 107 -8.12 0.35 -1.26
CA LYS A 107 -8.37 -0.59 -0.16
C LYS A 107 -7.27 -1.64 -0.06
N LEU A 108 -6.91 -2.27 -1.19
CA LEU A 108 -5.83 -3.26 -1.24
C LEU A 108 -4.50 -2.67 -0.76
N GLY A 109 -4.18 -1.44 -1.16
CA GLY A 109 -2.98 -0.75 -0.70
C GLY A 109 -2.95 -0.57 0.82
N LEU A 110 -4.09 -0.22 1.42
CA LEU A 110 -4.23 -0.10 2.87
C LEU A 110 -4.15 -1.46 3.58
N GLU A 111 -4.72 -2.54 3.01
CA GLU A 111 -4.57 -3.89 3.55
C GLU A 111 -3.11 -4.34 3.60
N TYR A 112 -2.37 -4.13 2.50
CA TYR A 112 -0.94 -4.43 2.45
C TYR A 112 -0.15 -3.59 3.46
N LEU A 113 -0.48 -2.32 3.61
CA LEU A 113 0.15 -1.43 4.57
C LEU A 113 -0.06 -1.94 6.01
N VAL A 114 -1.29 -2.34 6.35
CA VAL A 114 -1.62 -2.93 7.66
C VAL A 114 -0.80 -4.21 7.89
N VAL A 115 -0.85 -5.16 6.95
CA VAL A 115 -0.17 -6.46 7.09
C VAL A 115 1.34 -6.31 7.21
N GLU A 116 1.94 -5.45 6.38
CA GLU A 116 3.39 -5.22 6.39
C GLU A 116 3.88 -4.60 7.72
N TYR A 117 3.12 -3.66 8.29
CA TYR A 117 3.53 -2.99 9.53
C TYR A 117 3.08 -3.69 10.81
N GLN A 118 1.96 -4.42 10.78
CA GLN A 118 1.44 -5.18 11.92
C GLN A 118 2.49 -6.16 12.45
N LEU A 119 3.18 -6.88 11.56
CA LEU A 119 4.21 -7.83 11.95
C LEU A 119 5.38 -7.13 12.65
N ALA A 120 5.86 -6.00 12.11
CA ALA A 120 6.97 -5.25 12.67
C ALA A 120 6.61 -4.68 14.06
N ILE A 121 5.43 -4.07 14.19
CA ILE A 121 4.96 -3.50 15.46
C ILE A 121 4.80 -4.60 16.51
N LYS A 122 4.20 -5.74 16.15
CA LYS A 122 4.05 -6.90 17.02
C LYS A 122 5.40 -7.35 17.59
N GLN A 123 6.39 -7.56 16.72
CA GLN A 123 7.72 -7.99 17.14
C GLN A 123 8.38 -6.98 18.09
N ILE A 124 8.24 -5.68 17.83
CA ILE A 124 8.78 -4.63 18.69
C ILE A 124 8.11 -4.65 20.06
N LYS A 125 6.78 -4.73 20.10
CA LYS A 125 5.99 -4.76 21.34
C LYS A 125 6.32 -6.00 22.18
N GLU A 126 6.36 -7.17 21.56
CA GLU A 126 6.76 -8.43 22.20
C GLU A 126 8.18 -8.34 22.77
N HIS A 127 9.12 -7.78 22.01
CA HIS A 127 10.50 -7.60 22.47
C HIS A 127 10.60 -6.67 23.69
N ARG A 128 9.76 -5.64 23.76
CA ARG A 128 9.66 -4.72 24.89
C ARG A 128 8.87 -5.28 26.08
N GLY A 129 8.30 -6.48 25.97
CA GLY A 129 7.43 -7.06 26.99
C GLY A 129 6.09 -6.34 27.15
N GLU A 130 5.66 -5.59 26.13
CA GLU A 130 4.41 -4.84 26.14
C GLU A 130 3.26 -5.72 25.66
N SER A 131 2.13 -5.65 26.37
CA SER A 131 0.90 -6.29 25.90
C SER A 131 0.45 -5.63 24.59
N TYR A 132 0.33 -6.42 23.53
CA TYR A 132 -0.19 -5.99 22.25
C TYR A 132 -1.04 -7.11 21.66
N THR A 133 -2.33 -6.81 21.46
CA THR A 133 -3.23 -7.68 20.71
C THR A 133 -3.20 -7.23 19.25
N PRO A 134 -2.53 -7.97 18.36
CA PRO A 134 -2.57 -7.64 16.94
C PRO A 134 -4.00 -7.76 16.42
N PRO A 135 -4.40 -6.93 15.44
CA PRO A 135 -5.69 -7.08 14.79
C PRO A 135 -5.82 -8.47 14.17
N LEU A 136 -7.00 -9.07 14.27
CA LEU A 136 -7.33 -10.32 13.61
C LEU A 136 -7.56 -10.06 12.11
N ASP A 137 -7.30 -11.06 11.27
CA ASP A 137 -7.59 -10.96 9.84
C ASP A 137 -9.10 -10.86 9.55
N THR A 138 -9.94 -11.23 10.52
CA THR A 138 -11.40 -11.10 10.47
C THR A 138 -11.90 -9.70 10.81
N ASP A 139 -11.06 -8.84 11.39
CA ASP A 139 -11.45 -7.49 11.75
C ASP A 139 -11.59 -6.61 10.51
N ASP A 140 -12.51 -5.65 10.53
CA ASP A 140 -12.64 -4.67 9.45
C ASP A 140 -11.35 -3.85 9.30
N LEU A 141 -11.00 -3.50 8.06
CA LEU A 141 -9.76 -2.78 7.77
C LEU A 141 -9.65 -1.44 8.54
N GLY A 142 -10.75 -0.75 8.77
CA GLY A 142 -10.79 0.46 9.60
C GLY A 142 -10.37 0.20 11.04
N ASP A 143 -10.86 -0.88 11.64
CA ASP A 143 -10.48 -1.29 13.00
C ASP A 143 -9.02 -1.72 13.07
N ARG A 144 -8.54 -2.45 12.05
CA ARG A 144 -7.13 -2.84 11.95
C ARG A 144 -6.20 -1.63 11.87
N LEU A 145 -6.56 -0.62 11.08
CA LEU A 145 -5.83 0.65 10.99
C LEU A 145 -5.84 1.40 12.32
N LYS A 146 -6.98 1.40 13.03
CA LYS A 146 -7.12 2.04 14.35
C LYS A 146 -6.21 1.39 15.39
N ILE A 147 -6.24 0.06 15.50
CA ILE A 147 -5.38 -0.71 16.41
C ILE A 147 -3.90 -0.43 16.11
N LEU A 148 -3.49 -0.38 14.84
CA LEU A 148 -2.11 -0.05 14.49
C LEU A 148 -1.71 1.37 14.85
N LYS A 149 -2.57 2.37 14.61
CA LYS A 149 -2.32 3.77 15.01
C LYS A 149 -2.15 3.90 16.52
N GLU A 150 -3.03 3.27 17.28
CA GLU A 150 -2.98 3.28 18.74
C GLU A 150 -1.69 2.62 19.24
N ALA A 151 -1.25 1.52 18.62
CA ALA A 151 -0.02 0.82 18.99
C ALA A 151 1.25 1.67 18.87
N ILE A 152 1.29 2.59 17.89
CA ILE A 152 2.42 3.50 17.63
C ILE A 152 2.20 4.91 18.21
N GLY A 153 1.09 5.15 18.93
CA GLY A 153 0.79 6.43 19.57
C GLY A 153 0.31 7.55 18.63
N VAL A 154 -0.23 7.22 17.46
CA VAL A 154 -0.82 8.18 16.53
C VAL A 154 -2.27 8.48 16.94
N LYS A 155 -2.54 9.75 17.26
CA LYS A 155 -3.85 10.23 17.73
C LYS A 155 -4.72 10.89 16.65
N SER A 156 -4.21 11.11 15.44
CA SER A 156 -5.02 11.63 14.35
C SER A 156 -6.22 10.72 14.12
N GLU A 157 -7.31 11.20 13.55
CA GLU A 157 -8.44 10.35 13.15
C GLU A 157 -8.18 9.69 11.80
N ILE A 158 -8.90 8.61 11.49
CA ILE A 158 -8.89 8.06 10.13
C ILE A 158 -9.87 8.93 9.32
N PRO A 159 -9.46 9.56 8.22
CA PRO A 159 -10.34 10.45 7.45
C PRO A 159 -11.56 9.68 6.93
N THR A 160 -12.73 10.30 6.98
CA THR A 160 -14.01 9.71 6.54
C THR A 160 -14.00 9.26 5.08
N GLN A 161 -13.15 9.88 4.26
CA GLN A 161 -12.90 9.53 2.87
C GLN A 161 -12.36 8.11 2.71
N ILE A 162 -11.60 7.57 3.68
CA ILE A 162 -11.15 6.17 3.64
C ILE A 162 -12.33 5.22 3.80
N TYR A 163 -13.23 5.49 4.74
CA TYR A 163 -14.46 4.70 4.89
C TYR A 163 -15.36 4.81 3.66
N THR A 164 -15.47 5.99 3.06
CA THR A 164 -16.18 6.19 1.79
C THR A 164 -15.59 5.29 0.69
N ILE A 165 -14.26 5.16 0.62
CA ILE A 165 -13.59 4.26 -0.33
C ILE A 165 -13.94 2.80 -0.06
N PHE A 166 -13.99 2.38 1.21
CA PHE A 166 -14.34 1.01 1.58
C PHE A 166 -15.78 0.67 1.17
N ASP A 167 -16.73 1.54 1.50
CA ASP A 167 -18.14 1.39 1.11
C ASP A 167 -18.29 1.32 -0.42
N ARG A 168 -17.59 2.18 -1.15
CA ARG A 168 -17.65 2.22 -2.62
C ARG A 168 -17.01 0.99 -3.24
N ARG A 169 -15.91 0.50 -2.68
CA ARG A 169 -15.30 -0.77 -3.11
C ARG A 169 -16.28 -1.93 -2.91
N ASP A 170 -16.98 -2.00 -1.79
CA ASP A 170 -17.90 -3.10 -1.53
C ASP A 170 -19.11 -3.09 -2.48
N ILE A 171 -19.59 -1.91 -2.89
CA ILE A 171 -20.57 -1.78 -3.98
C ILE A 171 -20.02 -2.33 -5.30
N VAL A 172 -18.74 -2.05 -5.59
CA VAL A 172 -18.06 -2.48 -6.81
C VAL A 172 -17.80 -3.99 -6.86
N GLU A 173 -17.47 -4.61 -5.73
CA GLU A 173 -17.18 -6.05 -5.66
C GLU A 173 -18.42 -6.92 -5.46
N HIS A 174 -19.49 -6.35 -4.91
CA HIS A 174 -20.75 -7.04 -4.67
C HIS A 174 -21.91 -6.30 -5.35
N PRO A 175 -21.91 -6.21 -6.69
CA PRO A 175 -22.96 -5.51 -7.41
C PRO A 175 -24.29 -6.26 -7.29
N THR A 176 -25.35 -5.53 -7.00
CA THR A 176 -26.73 -6.02 -7.07
C THR A 176 -27.46 -5.36 -8.24
N THR A 177 -28.57 -5.93 -8.69
CA THR A 177 -29.39 -5.38 -9.77
C THR A 177 -29.79 -3.93 -9.48
N ASP A 178 -30.23 -3.64 -8.25
CA ASP A 178 -30.61 -2.30 -7.78
C ASP A 178 -29.44 -1.30 -7.78
N ARG A 179 -28.22 -1.78 -7.54
CA ARG A 179 -27.00 -0.97 -7.50
C ARG A 179 -26.33 -0.79 -8.87
N LEU A 180 -26.77 -1.53 -9.89
CA LEU A 180 -26.28 -1.43 -11.26
C LEU A 180 -27.28 -0.72 -12.19
N TRP A 181 -28.57 -1.04 -12.06
CA TRP A 181 -29.58 -0.71 -13.07
C TRP A 181 -30.83 -0.03 -12.48
N GLU A 182 -31.30 -0.48 -11.32
CA GLU A 182 -32.60 -0.09 -10.76
C GLU A 182 -32.48 0.89 -9.58
N GLY A 183 -31.57 1.85 -9.67
CA GLY A 183 -31.47 2.91 -8.69
C GLY A 183 -32.75 3.75 -8.67
N SER A 184 -33.48 3.77 -7.56
CA SER A 184 -34.62 4.69 -7.37
C SER A 184 -34.17 6.15 -7.50
N GLU A 185 -35.11 7.08 -7.75
CA GLU A 185 -34.78 8.52 -7.82
C GLU A 185 -34.07 9.05 -6.57
N THR A 186 -34.26 8.39 -5.43
CA THR A 186 -33.59 8.69 -4.15
C THR A 186 -32.32 7.87 -3.92
N GLY A 187 -32.14 6.74 -4.63
CA GLY A 187 -31.07 5.77 -4.47
C GLY A 187 -30.03 5.73 -5.59
N TRP A 188 -30.18 6.54 -6.65
CA TRP A 188 -29.29 6.51 -7.81
C TRP A 188 -27.81 6.77 -7.50
N LYS A 189 -27.49 7.50 -6.41
CA LYS A 189 -26.12 7.67 -5.89
C LYS A 189 -25.53 6.41 -5.24
N ALA A 190 -26.31 5.35 -5.07
CA ALA A 190 -25.80 4.02 -4.72
C ALA A 190 -25.10 3.36 -5.91
N VAL A 191 -25.44 3.75 -7.14
CA VAL A 191 -24.75 3.28 -8.36
C VAL A 191 -23.39 3.99 -8.46
N ASN A 192 -22.31 3.22 -8.65
CA ASN A 192 -20.94 3.73 -8.71
C ASN A 192 -20.76 4.80 -9.81
N LEU A 193 -21.15 4.48 -11.04
CA LEU A 193 -21.01 5.41 -12.17
C LEU A 193 -21.76 6.73 -11.93
N SER A 194 -23.00 6.65 -11.46
CA SER A 194 -23.82 7.82 -11.11
C SER A 194 -23.17 8.69 -10.04
N TRP A 195 -22.66 8.07 -8.97
CA TRP A 195 -21.98 8.74 -7.88
C TRP A 195 -20.72 9.49 -8.37
N VAL A 196 -19.94 8.87 -9.27
CA VAL A 196 -18.78 9.52 -9.90
C VAL A 196 -19.20 10.68 -10.80
N LEU A 197 -20.24 10.50 -11.63
CA LEU A 197 -20.76 11.54 -12.52
C LEU A 197 -21.26 12.79 -11.77
N CYS A 198 -21.74 12.61 -10.53
CA CYS A 198 -22.11 13.71 -9.63
C CYS A 198 -20.93 14.54 -9.14
N GLY A 199 -19.68 14.09 -9.31
CA GLY A 199 -18.51 14.75 -8.74
C GLY A 199 -18.19 14.36 -7.30
N GLU A 200 -18.89 13.37 -6.72
CA GLU A 200 -18.68 12.97 -5.32
C GLU A 200 -17.28 12.38 -5.06
N ILE A 201 -16.59 11.93 -6.13
CA ILE A 201 -15.21 11.46 -6.08
C ILE A 201 -14.18 12.58 -5.86
N GLU A 202 -14.56 13.83 -6.11
CA GLU A 202 -13.65 14.97 -6.07
C GLU A 202 -13.20 15.26 -4.63
N GLY A 203 -11.92 15.58 -4.45
CA GLY A 203 -11.35 15.89 -3.13
C GLY A 203 -11.13 14.70 -2.20
N ILE A 204 -11.51 13.47 -2.59
CA ILE A 204 -11.30 12.27 -1.76
C ILE A 204 -9.83 11.91 -1.59
N ILE A 205 -8.99 12.16 -2.60
CA ILE A 205 -7.63 11.64 -2.61
C ILE A 205 -6.69 12.35 -1.63
N ASP A 206 -6.86 13.66 -1.44
CA ASP A 206 -5.90 14.47 -0.67
C ASP A 206 -5.89 14.09 0.82
N PRO A 207 -7.05 13.91 1.50
CA PRO A 207 -7.08 13.39 2.85
C PRO A 207 -6.47 11.98 2.97
N VAL A 208 -6.70 11.11 1.98
CA VAL A 208 -6.17 9.74 1.97
C VAL A 208 -4.64 9.75 1.87
N VAL A 209 -4.09 10.53 0.93
CA VAL A 209 -2.64 10.64 0.74
C VAL A 209 -1.98 11.27 1.97
N THR A 210 -2.59 12.31 2.53
CA THR A 210 -2.10 12.96 3.75
C THR A 210 -2.03 11.97 4.90
N PHE A 211 -3.12 11.24 5.14
CA PHE A 211 -3.19 10.22 6.18
C PHE A 211 -2.15 9.10 5.99
N VAL A 212 -2.03 8.54 4.77
CA VAL A 212 -1.07 7.47 4.50
C VAL A 212 0.36 7.93 4.74
N ASN A 213 0.73 9.13 4.27
CA ASN A 213 2.08 9.65 4.44
C ASN A 213 2.40 9.88 5.92
N GLU A 214 1.50 10.51 6.67
CA GLU A 214 1.65 10.71 8.12
C GLU A 214 1.80 9.36 8.83
N PHE A 215 0.93 8.41 8.52
CA PHE A 215 0.94 7.08 9.14
C PHE A 215 2.27 6.35 8.87
N VAL A 216 2.71 6.32 7.61
CA VAL A 216 3.98 5.69 7.20
C VAL A 216 5.17 6.34 7.89
N GLU A 217 5.23 7.67 7.93
CA GLU A 217 6.30 8.40 8.61
C GLU A 217 6.37 8.05 10.11
N LYS A 218 5.21 8.00 10.77
CA LYS A 218 5.13 7.68 12.20
C LYS A 218 5.51 6.23 12.49
N VAL A 219 5.07 5.28 11.67
CA VAL A 219 5.46 3.87 11.83
C VAL A 219 6.96 3.69 11.59
N GLU A 220 7.52 4.33 10.57
CA GLU A 220 8.95 4.22 10.28
C GLU A 220 9.82 4.86 11.35
N ALA A 221 9.39 5.99 11.92
CA ALA A 221 10.00 6.56 13.10
C ALA A 221 9.93 5.58 14.27
N TYR A 222 8.75 5.02 14.55
CA TYR A 222 8.58 4.04 15.63
C TYR A 222 9.50 2.82 15.47
N ILE A 223 9.62 2.26 14.26
CA ILE A 223 10.51 1.12 13.99
C ILE A 223 11.97 1.50 14.18
N ARG A 224 12.39 2.67 13.67
CA ARG A 224 13.78 3.15 13.79
C ARG A 224 14.17 3.42 15.24
N ASP A 225 13.25 3.98 16.02
CA ASP A 225 13.50 4.36 17.42
C ASP A 225 13.42 3.15 18.36
N ASN A 226 12.92 2.01 17.87
CA ASN A 226 12.81 0.75 18.61
C ASN A 226 13.50 -0.41 17.87
N PRO A 227 14.82 -0.35 17.67
CA PRO A 227 15.55 -1.39 16.97
C PRO A 227 15.47 -2.70 17.78
N ILE A 228 15.00 -3.77 17.15
CA ILE A 228 15.08 -5.11 17.73
C ILE A 228 16.51 -5.63 17.49
N PRO A 229 17.28 -5.98 18.55
CA PRO A 229 18.59 -6.58 18.38
C PRO A 229 18.44 -7.92 17.66
N GLY A 230 18.88 -7.95 16.39
CA GLY A 230 18.88 -9.17 15.60
C GLY A 230 20.03 -10.08 16.01
N THR A 231 19.73 -11.22 16.62
CA THR A 231 20.65 -12.35 16.59
C THR A 231 20.46 -13.09 15.25
N LEU A 232 21.55 -13.42 14.56
CA LEU A 232 21.53 -14.21 13.30
C LEU A 232 20.76 -15.54 13.40
N THR A 233 20.48 -15.99 14.63
CA THR A 233 19.72 -17.19 14.99
C THR A 233 18.19 -17.01 14.97
N GLY A 234 17.68 -15.77 14.98
CA GLY A 234 16.23 -15.46 15.00
C GLY A 234 15.55 -15.44 13.63
N LEU A 235 16.32 -15.68 12.55
CA LEU A 235 15.76 -15.93 11.23
C LEU A 235 15.16 -17.34 11.20
N THR A 236 13.89 -17.45 11.60
CA THR A 236 13.12 -18.68 11.40
C THR A 236 13.02 -18.93 9.89
N ARG A 237 13.83 -19.87 9.40
CA ARG A 237 13.97 -20.26 7.99
C ARG A 237 12.64 -20.80 7.45
N GLY A 238 11.76 -19.91 7.00
CA GLY A 238 10.50 -20.27 6.35
C GLY A 238 10.65 -20.78 4.91
N LEU A 239 11.84 -20.67 4.33
CA LEU A 239 12.19 -21.19 3.01
C LEU A 239 13.58 -21.83 3.14
N LYS A 240 13.76 -23.04 2.60
CA LYS A 240 15.05 -23.76 2.64
C LYS A 240 16.14 -22.82 2.11
N ALA A 241 16.98 -22.32 3.00
CA ALA A 241 18.20 -21.63 2.62
C ALA A 241 19.02 -22.62 1.78
N GLY A 242 19.14 -22.33 0.49
CA GLY A 242 20.13 -23.02 -0.34
C GLY A 242 21.51 -22.84 0.29
N GLU A 243 22.39 -23.79 0.04
CA GLU A 243 23.79 -23.81 0.49
C GLU A 243 24.42 -22.40 0.45
N GLN A 244 25.24 -22.09 1.45
CA GLN A 244 26.10 -20.90 1.41
C GLN A 244 26.72 -20.81 0.03
N TYR A 245 26.40 -19.74 -0.70
CA TYR A 245 27.01 -19.49 -2.00
C TYR A 245 28.50 -19.28 -1.74
N LYS A 246 29.31 -20.34 -1.86
CA LYS A 246 30.75 -20.17 -1.97
C LYS A 246 30.95 -19.23 -3.16
N LYS A 247 31.69 -18.12 -2.93
CA LYS A 247 32.10 -17.20 -4.00
C LYS A 247 32.56 -18.04 -5.19
N PRO A 248 32.10 -17.76 -6.43
CA PRO A 248 32.64 -18.44 -7.59
C PRO A 248 34.16 -18.24 -7.57
N THR A 249 34.90 -19.33 -7.41
CA THR A 249 36.32 -19.38 -7.71
C THR A 249 36.43 -19.20 -9.21
N SER A 250 36.99 -18.06 -9.62
CA SER A 250 37.58 -17.89 -10.94
C SER A 250 38.61 -18.98 -11.21
#